data_AF-A0A8J8YN61-F1
#
_entry.id   AF-A0A8J8YN61-F1
#
_cell.length_a   1.000
_cell.length_b   1.000
_cell.length_c   1.000
_cell.angle_alpha   90.00
_cell.angle_beta   90.00
_cell.angle_gamma   90.00
#
_symmetry.space_group_name_H-M   'P 1'
#
loop_
_entity.id
_entity.type
_entity.pdbx_description
1 polymer ?
#
loop_
_entity_poly.entity_id
_entity_poly.type
_entity_poly.pdbx_seq_one_letter_code
_entity_poly.pdbx_strand_id
1 'polypeptide(L)'
;MAMTTAVTGLAVAATAPIRSFLSSAAASVSLPADLRDLASDLASDPAVSYRSLRAIWCATSPDTRPPLRDLLQGADFVLPSPKPREKSDELKARLEKLRETQERKEYAELVRDVAPPSKDDAPEPFSSYKDQIGFGTTQPPYFQIALCNLPTACFMDYTCSIEVIGI
;
A
#
# COMPACT_ATOMS: atom_id res chain seq x y z
N MET A 1 4.68 21.16 -18.43
CA MET A 1 5.72 20.92 -17.41
C MET A 1 5.40 21.81 -16.22
N ALA A 2 4.93 21.24 -15.11
CA ALA A 2 4.66 22.01 -13.90
C ALA A 2 5.93 22.03 -13.06
N MET A 3 6.59 23.19 -13.02
CA MET A 3 7.73 23.44 -12.16
C MET A 3 7.18 23.67 -10.75
N THR A 4 6.91 22.59 -10.03
CA THR A 4 6.59 22.68 -8.60
C THR A 4 7.88 23.07 -7.90
N THR A 5 8.05 24.37 -7.65
CA THR A 5 8.96 24.85 -6.61
C THR A 5 8.70 23.99 -5.38
N ALA A 6 9.74 23.33 -4.85
CA ALA A 6 9.58 22.38 -3.77
C ALA A 6 9.11 23.14 -2.51
N VAL A 7 7.79 23.19 -2.31
CA VAL A 7 7.20 23.80 -1.13
C VAL A 7 7.60 22.93 0.05
N THR A 8 8.55 23.41 0.84
CA THR A 8 9.00 22.70 2.04
C THR A 8 7.93 22.83 3.12
N GLY A 9 7.10 21.78 3.25
CA GLY A 9 6.08 21.68 4.29
C GLY A 9 4.65 21.67 3.75
N LEU A 10 3.70 22.04 4.60
CA LEU A 10 2.27 22.01 4.28
C LEU A 10 1.93 23.07 3.21
N ALA A 11 1.37 22.63 2.09
CA ALA A 11 0.85 23.48 1.02
C ALA A 11 -0.68 23.41 0.98
N VAL A 12 -1.31 24.54 0.70
CA VAL A 12 -2.77 24.69 0.61
C VAL A 12 -3.13 25.16 -0.78
N ALA A 13 -4.20 24.64 -1.36
CA ALA A 13 -4.72 25.09 -2.65
C ALA A 13 -5.11 26.57 -2.58
N ALA A 14 -4.79 27.32 -3.64
CA ALA A 14 -5.07 28.76 -3.72
C ALA A 14 -6.55 29.01 -4.04
N THR A 15 -7.39 28.98 -3.00
CA THR A 15 -8.82 29.31 -3.07
C THR A 15 -9.05 30.81 -3.24
N ALA A 16 -10.25 31.19 -3.68
CA ALA A 16 -10.63 32.60 -3.85
C ALA A 16 -10.41 33.48 -2.60
N PRO A 17 -10.81 33.09 -1.37
CA PRO A 17 -10.57 33.92 -0.17
C PRO A 17 -9.08 34.10 0.10
N ILE A 18 -8.27 33.04 -0.06
CA ILE A 18 -6.82 33.11 0.11
C ILE A 18 -6.20 34.08 -0.89
N ARG A 19 -6.59 34.02 -2.16
CA ARG A 19 -6.10 34.94 -3.20
C ARG A 19 -6.48 36.39 -2.90
N SER A 20 -7.74 36.65 -2.52
CA SER A 20 -8.17 38.01 -2.16
C SER A 20 -7.42 38.57 -0.96
N PHE A 21 -7.14 37.74 0.05
CA PHE A 21 -6.35 38.12 1.21
C PHE A 21 -4.91 38.46 0.83
N LEU A 22 -4.27 37.63 0.00
CA LEU A 22 -2.90 37.87 -0.47
C LEU A 22 -2.80 39.14 -1.32
N SER A 23 -3.76 39.39 -2.22
CA SER A 23 -3.81 40.64 -2.98
C SER A 23 -4.01 41.87 -2.09
N SER A 24 -4.88 41.77 -1.07
CA SER A 24 -5.05 42.85 -0.09
C SER A 24 -3.80 43.07 0.76
N ALA A 25 -3.10 41.99 1.14
CA ALA A 25 -1.86 42.05 1.89
C ALA A 25 -0.74 42.72 1.07
N ALA A 26 -0.62 42.37 -0.22
CA ALA A 26 0.35 42.98 -1.14
C ALA A 26 0.14 44.50 -1.28
N ALA A 27 -1.11 44.97 -1.27
CA ALA A 27 -1.45 46.40 -1.35
C ALA A 27 -1.34 47.15 0.00
N SER A 28 -1.19 46.44 1.12
CA SER A 28 -1.20 47.06 2.45
C SER A 28 0.11 47.80 2.76
N VAL A 29 0.03 48.97 3.39
CA VAL A 29 1.23 49.74 3.81
C VAL A 29 1.73 49.29 5.19
N SER A 30 0.88 48.63 5.97
CA SER A 30 1.20 48.16 7.33
C SER A 30 2.15 46.96 7.36
N LEU A 31 2.26 46.20 6.26
CA LEU A 31 3.12 45.04 6.17
C LEU A 31 4.55 45.43 5.73
N PRO A 32 5.59 44.74 6.25
CA PRO A 32 6.96 44.93 5.80
C PRO A 32 7.10 44.56 4.32
N ALA A 33 7.99 45.26 3.60
CA ALA A 33 8.16 45.14 2.15
C ALA A 33 8.35 43.68 1.69
N ASP A 34 9.24 42.94 2.35
CA ASP A 34 9.53 41.54 2.04
C ASP A 34 8.27 40.66 2.03
N LEU A 35 7.33 40.88 2.98
CA LEU A 35 6.10 40.10 3.05
C LEU A 35 5.06 40.51 2.00
N ARG A 36 5.11 41.77 1.53
CA ARG A 36 4.23 42.25 0.45
C ARG A 36 4.65 41.69 -0.89
N ASP A 37 5.96 41.68 -1.15
CA ASP A 37 6.52 41.08 -2.36
C ASP A 37 6.21 39.58 -2.39
N LEU A 38 6.42 38.90 -1.26
CA LEU A 38 6.05 37.49 -1.10
C LEU A 38 4.55 37.26 -1.29
N ALA A 39 3.68 38.13 -0.77
CA ALA A 39 2.23 38.02 -0.96
C ALA A 39 1.83 38.19 -2.44
N SER A 40 2.51 39.09 -3.18
CA SER A 40 2.31 39.28 -4.62
C SER A 40 2.68 38.03 -5.40
N ASP A 41 3.83 37.43 -5.10
CA ASP A 41 4.28 36.19 -5.75
C ASP A 41 3.28 35.04 -5.50
N LEU A 42 2.91 34.82 -4.24
CA LEU A 42 1.98 33.76 -3.84
C LEU A 42 0.56 33.94 -4.39
N ALA A 43 0.13 35.17 -4.69
CA ALA A 43 -1.19 35.42 -5.24
C ALA A 43 -1.37 34.82 -6.65
N SER A 44 -0.25 34.68 -7.39
CA SER A 44 -0.23 34.09 -8.72
C SER A 44 -0.25 32.56 -8.69
N ASP A 45 0.33 31.95 -7.66
CA ASP A 45 0.53 30.50 -7.57
C ASP A 45 -0.79 29.71 -7.36
N PRO A 46 -0.88 28.46 -7.87
CA PRO A 46 -2.02 27.57 -7.63
C PRO A 46 -1.99 26.90 -6.25
N ALA A 47 -0.81 26.81 -5.62
CA ALA A 47 -0.60 26.21 -4.31
C ALA A 47 0.29 27.11 -3.47
N VAL A 48 -0.15 27.41 -2.25
CA VAL A 48 0.49 28.37 -1.35
C VAL A 48 1.08 27.65 -0.15
N SER A 49 2.30 28.01 0.25
CA SER A 49 2.90 27.47 1.47
C SER A 49 2.14 27.99 2.71
N TYR A 50 1.71 27.08 3.59
CA TYR A 50 1.02 27.46 4.82
C TYR A 50 1.90 28.31 5.74
N ARG A 51 3.22 28.06 5.73
CA ARG A 51 4.18 28.82 6.53
C ARG A 51 4.22 30.29 6.12
N SER A 52 4.32 30.56 4.83
CA SER A 52 4.34 31.93 4.32
C SER A 52 3.00 32.62 4.52
N LEU A 53 1.89 31.92 4.24
CA LEU A 53 0.54 32.44 4.47
C LEU A 53 0.34 32.82 5.94
N ARG A 54 0.77 31.97 6.87
CA ARG A 54 0.68 32.23 8.32
C ARG A 54 1.55 33.42 8.73
N ALA A 55 2.74 33.58 8.15
CA ALA A 55 3.61 34.72 8.44
C ALA A 55 2.94 36.05 8.03
N ILE A 56 2.38 36.11 6.82
CA ILE A 56 1.63 37.27 6.33
C ILE A 56 0.41 37.55 7.23
N TRP A 57 -0.34 36.50 7.59
CA TRP A 57 -1.50 36.60 8.47
C TRP A 57 -1.14 37.16 9.87
N CYS A 58 -0.07 36.65 10.47
CA CYS A 58 0.42 37.13 11.78
C CYS A 58 0.94 38.56 11.74
N ALA A 59 1.51 39.00 10.61
CA ALA A 59 2.01 40.36 10.43
C ALA A 59 0.90 41.38 10.11
N THR A 60 -0.24 40.92 9.60
CA THR A 60 -1.39 41.79 9.28
C THR A 60 -2.01 42.34 10.57
N SER A 61 -2.46 43.60 10.59
CA SER A 61 -3.07 44.20 11.79
C SER A 61 -4.30 43.39 12.24
N PRO A 62 -4.54 43.27 13.55
CA PRO A 62 -5.65 42.46 14.09
C PRO A 62 -7.03 42.97 13.65
N ASP A 63 -7.16 44.27 13.36
CA ASP A 63 -8.43 44.91 12.98
C ASP A 63 -8.90 44.53 11.57
N THR A 64 -7.96 44.28 10.65
CA THR A 64 -8.26 43.89 9.26
C THR A 64 -8.01 42.40 9.02
N ARG A 65 -7.67 41.64 10.06
CA ARG A 65 -7.28 40.23 9.96
C ARG A 65 -8.52 39.34 9.89
N PRO A 66 -8.76 38.63 8.78
CA PRO A 66 -9.84 37.65 8.73
C PRO A 66 -9.54 36.48 9.68
N PRO A 67 -10.56 35.88 10.32
CA PRO A 67 -10.37 34.68 11.12
C PRO A 67 -9.79 33.56 10.26
N LEU A 68 -8.72 32.91 10.77
CA LEU A 68 -7.94 31.94 10.00
C LEU A 68 -8.78 30.73 9.54
N ARG A 69 -9.75 30.32 10.36
CA ARG A 69 -10.67 29.23 10.02
C ARG A 69 -11.48 29.55 8.77
N ASP A 70 -12.00 30.77 8.66
CA ASP A 70 -12.86 31.17 7.56
C ASP A 70 -12.02 31.39 6.29
N LEU A 71 -10.75 31.83 6.44
CA LEU A 71 -9.79 31.93 5.34
C LEU A 71 -9.43 30.56 4.74
N LEU A 72 -9.29 29.53 5.59
CA LEU A 72 -8.94 28.16 5.18
C LEU A 72 -10.15 27.27 4.94
N GLN A 73 -11.37 27.82 5.07
CA GLN A 73 -12.59 27.05 4.90
C GLN A 73 -12.71 26.58 3.44
N GLY A 74 -12.85 25.26 3.26
CA GLY A 74 -12.94 24.65 1.93
C GLY A 74 -11.63 24.66 1.14
N ALA A 75 -10.49 24.92 1.79
CA ALA A 75 -9.19 24.83 1.15
C ALA A 75 -8.64 23.40 1.23
N ASP A 76 -8.24 22.84 0.10
CA ASP A 76 -7.64 21.52 0.03
C ASP A 76 -6.14 21.56 0.34
N PHE A 77 -5.63 20.53 1.00
CA PHE A 77 -4.21 20.39 1.24
C PHE A 77 -3.52 19.70 0.07
N VAL A 78 -2.51 20.34 -0.49
CA VAL A 78 -1.68 19.77 -1.56
C VAL A 78 -0.60 18.93 -0.89
N LEU A 79 -0.96 17.70 -0.56
CA LEU A 79 -0.03 16.72 -0.03
C LEU A 79 0.61 15.97 -1.21
N PRO A 80 1.96 15.92 -1.30
CA PRO A 80 2.58 15.07 -2.29
C PRO A 80 2.18 13.62 -1.99
N SER A 81 1.80 12.88 -3.03
CA SER A 81 1.55 11.46 -2.90
C SER A 81 2.82 10.80 -2.35
N PRO A 82 2.73 9.99 -1.28
CA PRO A 82 3.90 9.35 -0.72
C PRO A 82 4.63 8.58 -1.82
N LYS A 83 5.97 8.67 -1.85
CA LYS A 83 6.78 7.97 -2.84
C LYS A 83 6.35 6.50 -2.85
N PRO A 84 5.90 5.95 -3.99
CA PRO A 84 5.53 4.55 -4.07
C PRO A 84 6.69 3.70 -3.56
N ARG A 85 6.39 2.81 -2.60
CA ARG A 85 7.41 1.92 -2.04
C ARG A 85 8.03 1.10 -3.18
N GLU A 86 9.35 1.04 -3.19
CA GLU A 86 10.07 0.16 -4.11
C GLU A 86 9.67 -1.27 -3.79
N LYS A 87 9.06 -1.96 -4.76
CA LYS A 87 8.64 -3.36 -4.58
C LYS A 87 9.91 -4.21 -4.43
N SER A 88 9.94 -5.11 -3.44
CA SER A 88 11.06 -6.05 -3.27
C SER A 88 11.16 -6.97 -4.49
N ASP A 89 12.37 -7.39 -4.83
CA ASP A 89 12.61 -8.22 -6.01
C ASP A 89 11.92 -9.59 -5.91
N GLU A 90 11.76 -10.11 -4.69
CA GLU A 90 10.96 -11.31 -4.42
C GLU A 90 9.49 -11.13 -4.85
N LEU A 91 8.89 -9.97 -4.55
CA LEU A 91 7.49 -9.70 -4.94
C LEU A 91 7.36 -9.51 -6.45
N LYS A 92 8.36 -8.93 -7.12
CA LYS A 92 8.39 -8.82 -8.58
C LYS A 92 8.46 -10.20 -9.24
N ALA A 93 9.34 -11.08 -8.74
CA ALA A 93 9.46 -12.46 -9.25
C ALA A 93 8.17 -13.26 -9.06
N ARG A 94 7.48 -13.09 -7.91
CA ARG A 94 6.18 -13.72 -7.68
C ARG A 94 5.09 -13.20 -8.61
N LEU A 95 5.05 -11.89 -8.87
CA LEU A 95 4.09 -11.29 -9.81
C LEU A 95 4.33 -11.76 -11.26
N GLU A 96 5.60 -11.88 -11.67
CA GLU A 96 5.94 -12.40 -13.00
C GLU A 96 5.49 -13.85 -13.16
N LYS A 97 5.72 -14.70 -12.16
CA LYS A 97 5.27 -16.09 -12.16
C LYS A 97 3.74 -16.20 -12.25
N LEU A 98 3.01 -15.33 -11.55
CA LEU A 98 1.54 -15.28 -11.63
C LEU A 98 1.06 -14.82 -13.01
N ARG A 99 1.76 -13.89 -13.64
CA ARG A 99 1.46 -13.45 -15.01
C ARG A 99 1.71 -14.55 -16.03
N GLU A 100 2.85 -15.23 -15.96
CA GLU A 100 3.17 -16.35 -16.86
C GLU A 100 2.15 -17.49 -16.74
N THR A 101 1.72 -17.81 -15.52
CA THR A 101 0.67 -18.83 -15.31
C THR A 101 -0.69 -18.39 -15.82
N GLN A 102 -1.01 -17.09 -15.79
CA GLN A 102 -2.23 -16.57 -16.40
C GLN A 102 -2.16 -16.64 -17.94
N GLU A 103 -1.06 -16.20 -18.54
CA GLU A 103 -0.86 -16.27 -20.00
C GLU A 103 -0.94 -17.71 -20.52
N ARG A 104 -0.37 -18.67 -19.79
CA ARG A 104 -0.46 -20.09 -20.13
C ARG A 104 -1.90 -20.63 -20.05
N LYS A 105 -2.70 -20.17 -19.09
CA LYS A 105 -4.11 -20.54 -18.97
C LYS A 105 -4.95 -19.96 -20.11
N GLU A 106 -4.73 -18.69 -20.44
CA GLU A 106 -5.40 -18.01 -21.56
C GLU A 106 -5.08 -18.70 -22.90
N TYR A 107 -3.82 -19.10 -23.09
CA TYR A 107 -3.42 -19.88 -24.26
C TYR A 107 -4.09 -21.26 -24.31
N ALA A 108 -4.16 -21.96 -23.17
CA ALA A 108 -4.83 -23.26 -23.07
C ALA A 108 -6.33 -23.15 -23.39
N GLU A 109 -7.00 -22.09 -22.94
CA GLU A 109 -8.39 -21.80 -23.28
C GLU A 109 -8.59 -21.57 -24.77
N LEU A 110 -7.70 -20.79 -25.41
CA LEU A 110 -7.77 -20.51 -26.85
C LEU A 110 -7.60 -21.77 -27.71
N VAL A 111 -6.76 -22.71 -27.27
CA VAL A 111 -6.41 -23.91 -28.04
C VAL A 111 -7.27 -25.13 -27.66
N ARG A 112 -8.12 -25.01 -26.63
CA ARG A 112 -8.98 -26.07 -26.09
C ARG A 112 -9.78 -26.81 -27.17
N ASP A 113 -10.30 -26.09 -28.16
CA ASP A 113 -11.20 -26.66 -29.17
C ASP A 113 -10.44 -27.25 -30.38
N VAL A 114 -9.11 -27.06 -30.44
CA VAL A 114 -8.24 -27.47 -31.57
C VAL A 114 -7.22 -28.54 -31.16
N ALA A 115 -6.69 -28.48 -29.93
CA ALA A 115 -5.74 -29.49 -29.46
C ALA A 115 -6.44 -30.76 -28.98
N PRO A 116 -5.81 -31.95 -29.19
CA PRO A 116 -6.27 -33.17 -28.54
C PRO A 116 -6.20 -33.00 -27.01
N PRO A 117 -7.14 -33.60 -26.25
CA PRO A 117 -7.22 -33.44 -24.81
C PRO A 117 -5.87 -33.80 -24.18
N SER A 118 -5.37 -32.91 -23.33
CA SER A 118 -4.10 -33.11 -22.64
C SER A 118 -4.23 -34.28 -21.65
N LYS A 119 -3.15 -35.02 -21.41
CA LYS A 119 -3.16 -36.19 -20.51
C LYS A 119 -3.58 -35.86 -19.07
N ASP A 120 -3.56 -34.57 -18.70
CA ASP A 120 -3.89 -34.08 -17.37
C ASP A 120 -5.42 -33.88 -17.17
N ASP A 121 -6.21 -33.85 -18.26
CA ASP A 121 -7.67 -33.69 -18.22
C ASP A 121 -8.43 -35.03 -18.26
N ALA A 122 -7.71 -36.14 -18.46
CA ALA A 122 -8.29 -37.47 -18.37
C ALA A 122 -8.36 -37.87 -16.87
N PRO A 123 -9.53 -38.27 -16.33
CA PRO A 123 -9.56 -38.87 -15.01
C PRO A 123 -8.72 -40.15 -15.07
N GLU A 124 -7.57 -40.18 -14.39
CA GLU A 124 -6.74 -41.38 -14.27
C GLU A 124 -7.64 -42.54 -13.79
N PRO A 125 -7.94 -43.57 -14.61
CA PRO A 125 -8.93 -44.58 -14.23
C PRO A 125 -8.36 -45.60 -13.21
N PHE A 126 -7.12 -45.41 -12.78
CA PHE A 126 -6.37 -46.38 -11.99
C PHE A 126 -5.54 -45.64 -10.93
N SER A 127 -6.21 -45.08 -9.92
CA SER A 127 -5.62 -45.11 -8.58
C SER A 127 -5.29 -46.58 -8.27
N SER A 128 -4.00 -46.89 -8.33
CA SER A 128 -3.46 -48.24 -8.26
C SER A 128 -3.88 -48.93 -6.96
N TYR A 129 -4.25 -50.21 -7.09
CA TYR A 129 -4.61 -51.20 -6.05
C TYR A 129 -3.81 -51.12 -4.74
N LYS A 130 -2.60 -50.53 -4.75
CA LYS A 130 -1.79 -50.27 -3.55
C LYS A 130 -2.47 -49.43 -2.46
N ASP A 131 -3.34 -48.48 -2.80
CA ASP A 131 -4.06 -47.68 -1.80
C ASP A 131 -5.29 -48.41 -1.21
N GLN A 132 -5.75 -49.50 -1.84
CA GLN A 132 -6.88 -50.31 -1.35
C GLN A 132 -6.48 -51.40 -0.34
N ILE A 133 -5.20 -51.78 -0.24
CA ILE A 133 -4.74 -52.85 0.67
C ILE A 133 -4.45 -52.33 2.10
N GLY A 134 -4.70 -51.05 2.38
CA GLY A 134 -4.22 -50.37 3.58
C GLY A 134 -5.19 -50.36 4.78
N PHE A 135 -6.38 -50.96 4.69
CA PHE A 135 -7.35 -50.90 5.79
C PHE A 135 -8.07 -52.24 6.00
N GLY A 136 -7.50 -53.07 6.88
CA GLY A 136 -8.24 -54.16 7.49
C GLY A 136 -7.35 -55.26 8.04
N THR A 137 -6.93 -55.14 9.30
CA THR A 137 -7.20 -56.16 10.33
C THR A 137 -6.56 -55.79 11.67
N THR A 138 -7.39 -55.91 12.69
CA THR A 138 -7.19 -55.70 14.12
C THR A 138 -6.14 -56.63 14.73
N GLN A 139 -5.17 -56.03 15.44
CA GLN A 139 -4.55 -56.41 16.75
C GLN A 139 -3.92 -57.82 16.99
N PRO A 140 -2.97 -57.93 17.94
CA PRO A 140 -1.70 -58.70 17.87
C PRO A 140 -1.78 -60.01 18.74
N PRO A 141 -0.73 -60.83 19.04
CA PRO A 141 0.54 -60.46 19.73
C PRO A 141 1.81 -61.26 19.29
N TYR A 142 2.95 -60.91 19.90
CA TYR A 142 4.17 -61.72 20.12
C TYR A 142 5.42 -61.57 19.21
N PHE A 143 6.51 -61.22 19.90
CA PHE A 143 7.94 -61.44 19.67
C PHE A 143 8.76 -60.50 18.78
N GLN A 144 9.50 -59.58 19.47
CA GLN A 144 10.97 -59.42 19.49
C GLN A 144 11.71 -59.87 18.22
N ILE A 145 12.60 -59.08 17.59
CA ILE A 145 13.93 -58.76 18.11
C ILE A 145 14.44 -57.40 17.59
N ALA A 146 14.96 -56.64 18.55
CA ALA A 146 15.71 -55.41 18.42
C ALA A 146 17.05 -55.59 17.67
N LEU A 147 17.52 -54.52 17.03
CA LEU A 147 18.91 -54.03 17.01
C LEU A 147 18.82 -52.62 16.39
N CYS A 148 18.69 -51.55 17.18
CA CYS A 148 19.80 -50.70 17.65
C CYS A 148 20.75 -50.32 16.49
N ASN A 149 20.91 -49.06 16.08
CA ASN A 149 21.20 -47.91 16.91
C ASN A 149 20.91 -46.57 16.19
N LEU A 150 20.28 -45.68 16.95
CA LEU A 150 20.27 -44.22 16.84
C LEU A 150 21.73 -43.65 16.89
N PRO A 151 22.03 -42.34 16.62
CA PRO A 151 21.27 -41.23 17.20
C PRO A 151 21.14 -39.94 16.37
N THR A 152 20.14 -39.13 16.77
CA THR A 152 20.12 -37.64 16.79
C THR A 152 20.26 -36.90 15.46
N ALA A 153 19.53 -35.83 15.15
CA ALA A 153 18.51 -35.04 15.81
C ALA A 153 18.10 -33.95 14.79
N CYS A 154 17.11 -33.14 15.15
CA CYS A 154 16.64 -31.90 14.51
C CYS A 154 15.50 -32.14 13.50
N PHE A 155 14.35 -31.46 13.55
CA PHE A 155 13.97 -30.26 14.29
C PHE A 155 12.45 -30.03 14.16
N MET A 156 11.83 -29.51 15.23
CA MET A 156 10.60 -28.68 15.31
C MET A 156 9.25 -29.33 14.91
N ASP A 157 8.36 -29.57 15.86
CA ASP A 157 7.49 -28.58 16.56
C ASP A 157 6.49 -27.92 15.62
N TYR A 158 5.19 -28.15 15.84
CA TYR A 158 4.32 -27.08 16.33
C TYR A 158 3.04 -27.68 16.93
N THR A 159 2.89 -27.36 18.20
CA THR A 159 1.72 -27.55 19.06
C THR A 159 0.53 -26.73 18.54
N CYS A 160 -0.65 -27.36 18.49
CA CYS A 160 -1.92 -26.64 18.36
C CYS A 160 -2.69 -26.84 19.66
N SER A 161 -2.60 -25.83 20.54
CA SER A 161 -3.38 -25.74 21.78
C SER A 161 -4.84 -25.49 21.45
N ILE A 162 -5.72 -26.36 21.92
CA ILE A 162 -7.10 -26.02 22.24
C ILE A 162 -7.32 -26.47 23.68
N GLU A 163 -7.30 -25.49 24.60
CA GLU A 163 -7.76 -25.66 25.96
C GLU A 163 -9.27 -25.90 25.97
N VAL A 164 -9.69 -27.02 26.55
CA VAL A 164 -11.01 -27.15 27.20
C VAL A 164 -10.76 -27.80 28.55
N ILE A 165 -10.65 -26.98 29.58
CA ILE A 165 -10.72 -27.39 30.98
C ILE A 165 -12.19 -27.64 31.32
N GLY A 166 -12.49 -28.83 31.83
CA GLY A 166 -13.78 -29.17 32.40
C GLY A 166 -13.91 -28.77 33.87
N ILE A 167 -15.15 -28.52 34.29
CA ILE A 167 -15.94 -29.18 35.36
C ILE A 167 -17.27 -28.44 35.44
#